data_AF-D1PHL8-F1
#
_entry.id   AF-D1PHL8-F1
#
_cell.length_a   1.000
_cell.length_b   1.000
_cell.length_c   1.000
_cell.angle_alpha   90.00
_cell.angle_beta   90.00
_cell.angle_gamma   90.00
#
_symmetry.space_group_name_H-M   'P 1'
#
loop_
_entity.id
_entity.type
_entity.pdbx_description
1 polymer ?
#
loop_
_entity_poly.entity_id
_entity_poly.type
_entity_poly.pdbx_seq_one_letter_code
_entity_poly.pdbx_strand_id
1 'polypeptide(L)'
;MEDLQWNYLQGDGDFRSTEIKNLRDEADIIITNPPFSLFRDFLGWIIEAKKQFVIIGNMNAVTYKEVFPLIKDNIIWMGCTIHSGDREFGVPDTYPLTASGWRIDENGKKYIRVKGVRWYTNIEHGRRHQPLPLMTLEDNLKFSKHKELKGRSSYIHYANYDAIDVPYTDAIPSNYDEKMGVPISFLDKYCPEQFEIIGQTQGDSGKALGLKPFDRELKKLNKSLRDGQLYYMEDGIPQKPYARILIRHKK
;
A
#
# COMPACT_ATOMS: atom_id res chain seq x y z
N MET A 1 27.64 22.73 2.15
CA MET A 1 26.63 23.41 3.01
C MET A 1 26.40 24.86 2.60
N GLU A 2 27.28 25.46 1.78
CA GLU A 2 27.16 26.87 1.37
C GLU A 2 26.16 27.13 0.22
N ASP A 3 25.65 26.08 -0.44
CA ASP A 3 24.69 26.20 -1.56
C ASP A 3 23.21 26.15 -1.15
N LEU A 4 22.91 26.10 0.15
CA LEU A 4 21.53 26.10 0.64
C LEU A 4 21.08 27.54 0.85
N GLN A 5 20.08 27.98 0.08
CA GLN A 5 19.40 29.26 0.26
C GLN A 5 18.04 29.04 0.93
N TRP A 6 17.67 29.90 1.87
CA TRP A 6 16.35 29.88 2.49
C TRP A 6 15.84 31.30 2.72
N ASN A 7 14.55 31.49 2.48
CA ASN A 7 13.82 32.71 2.82
C ASN A 7 12.65 32.35 3.72
N TYR A 8 12.28 33.26 4.62
CA TYR A 8 11.10 33.06 5.45
C TYR A 8 9.82 33.28 4.62
N LEU A 9 8.86 32.37 4.80
CA LEU A 9 7.51 32.52 4.27
C LEU A 9 6.82 33.73 4.90
N GLN A 10 6.00 34.42 4.12
CA GLN A 10 5.13 35.48 4.59
C GLN A 10 3.80 34.93 5.13
N GLY A 11 3.34 33.78 4.60
CA GLY A 11 2.13 33.08 5.02
C GLY A 11 2.35 32.01 6.10
N ASP A 12 1.33 31.17 6.30
CA ASP A 12 1.30 30.10 7.31
C ASP A 12 1.90 28.76 6.82
N GLY A 13 2.32 28.70 5.56
CA GLY A 13 2.89 27.51 4.95
C GLY A 13 1.86 26.47 4.52
N ASP A 14 0.56 26.80 4.43
CA ASP A 14 -0.42 25.90 3.82
C ASP A 14 -0.05 25.65 2.35
N PHE A 15 0.15 24.37 1.99
CA PHE A 15 0.53 23.96 0.65
C PHE A 15 -0.48 24.39 -0.43
N ARG A 16 -1.72 24.70 -0.03
CA ARG A 16 -2.77 25.14 -0.95
C ARG A 16 -2.67 26.63 -1.29
N SER A 17 -1.91 27.41 -0.53
CA SER A 17 -1.72 28.84 -0.73
C SER A 17 -0.99 29.17 -2.03
N THR A 18 -1.21 30.39 -2.56
CA THR A 18 -0.51 30.87 -3.75
C THR A 18 1.00 30.95 -3.53
N GLU A 19 1.44 31.36 -2.34
CA GLU A 19 2.86 31.44 -1.98
C GLU A 19 3.55 30.08 -2.13
N ILE A 20 2.99 29.02 -1.52
CA ILE A 20 3.59 27.69 -1.59
C ILE A 20 3.44 27.05 -2.97
N LYS A 21 2.37 27.36 -3.72
CA LYS A 21 2.24 26.93 -5.12
C LYS A 21 3.31 27.54 -6.02
N ASN A 22 3.64 28.82 -5.84
CA ASN A 22 4.73 29.44 -6.60
C ASN A 22 6.07 28.76 -6.30
N LEU A 23 6.37 28.50 -5.01
CA LEU A 23 7.58 27.76 -4.63
C LEU A 23 7.61 26.32 -5.18
N ARG A 24 6.48 25.62 -5.17
CA ARG A 24 6.33 24.31 -5.80
C ARG A 24 6.66 24.39 -7.29
N ASP A 25 6.16 25.40 -7.96
CA ASP A 25 6.28 25.53 -9.41
C ASP A 25 7.73 25.82 -9.84
N GLU A 26 8.52 26.47 -8.98
CA GLU A 26 9.97 26.63 -9.14
C GLU A 26 10.78 25.35 -8.87
N ALA A 27 10.29 24.44 -8.03
CA ALA A 27 11.01 23.23 -7.65
C ALA A 27 10.95 22.13 -8.73
N ASP A 28 12.04 21.39 -8.94
CA ASP A 28 12.04 20.17 -9.76
C ASP A 28 11.55 18.94 -8.97
N ILE A 29 12.01 18.83 -7.72
CA ILE A 29 11.78 17.68 -6.85
C ILE A 29 11.25 18.14 -5.49
N ILE A 30 10.20 17.48 -5.00
CA ILE A 30 9.60 17.72 -3.68
C ILE A 30 9.91 16.54 -2.76
N ILE A 31 10.64 16.79 -1.68
CA ILE A 31 10.98 15.78 -0.67
C ILE A 31 10.43 16.23 0.67
N THR A 32 9.42 15.53 1.20
CA THR A 32 8.77 15.99 2.45
C THR A 32 7.99 14.90 3.19
N ASN A 33 7.59 15.22 4.42
CA ASN A 33 6.65 14.45 5.23
C ASN A 33 5.31 15.21 5.28
N PRO A 34 4.38 14.97 4.34
CA PRO A 34 3.10 15.66 4.35
C PRO A 34 2.24 15.20 5.55
N PRO A 35 1.30 16.05 6.03
CA PRO A 35 0.36 15.64 7.06
C PRO A 35 -0.41 14.39 6.61
N PHE A 36 -0.39 13.32 7.40
CA PHE A 36 -1.04 12.05 7.01
C PHE A 36 -2.55 12.19 6.79
N SER A 37 -3.21 13.10 7.52
CA SER A 37 -4.63 13.42 7.33
C SER A 37 -4.92 14.08 5.97
N LEU A 38 -3.96 14.78 5.40
CA LEU A 38 -4.07 15.50 4.13
C LEU A 38 -3.29 14.82 2.99
N PHE A 39 -2.84 13.58 3.19
CA PHE A 39 -1.98 12.87 2.23
C PHE A 39 -2.59 12.82 0.82
N ARG A 40 -3.91 12.61 0.70
CA ARG A 40 -4.62 12.56 -0.58
C ARG A 40 -4.60 13.90 -1.30
N ASP A 41 -4.93 14.96 -0.59
CA ASP A 41 -4.97 16.32 -1.13
C ASP A 41 -3.56 16.78 -1.51
N PHE A 42 -2.57 16.46 -0.67
CA PHE A 42 -1.17 16.77 -0.93
C PHE A 42 -0.62 16.01 -2.15
N LEU A 43 -0.91 14.71 -2.27
CA LEU A 43 -0.51 13.93 -3.43
C LEU A 43 -1.15 14.49 -4.71
N GLY A 44 -2.45 14.81 -4.69
CA GLY A 44 -3.13 15.48 -5.80
C GLY A 44 -2.46 16.79 -6.20
N TRP A 45 -2.11 17.62 -5.21
CA TRP A 45 -1.40 18.89 -5.40
C TRP A 45 0.00 18.74 -6.03
N ILE A 46 0.74 17.66 -5.72
CA ILE A 46 2.02 17.36 -6.39
C ILE A 46 1.80 16.87 -7.82
N ILE A 47 0.85 15.95 -8.01
CA ILE A 47 0.58 15.31 -9.31
C ILE A 47 0.07 16.33 -10.33
N GLU A 48 -0.80 17.26 -9.91
CA GLU A 48 -1.29 18.37 -10.73
C GLU A 48 -0.13 19.18 -11.34
N ALA A 49 0.93 19.42 -10.57
CA ALA A 49 2.11 20.18 -10.99
C ALA A 49 3.19 19.35 -11.68
N LYS A 50 2.95 18.04 -11.87
CA LYS A 50 3.85 17.10 -12.56
C LYS A 50 5.28 17.09 -11.99
N LYS A 51 5.42 17.26 -10.68
CA LYS A 51 6.73 17.28 -10.02
C LYS A 51 7.24 15.88 -9.74
N GLN A 52 8.56 15.74 -9.72
CA GLN A 52 9.18 14.56 -9.11
C GLN A 52 9.06 14.67 -7.59
N PHE A 53 8.89 13.56 -6.88
CA PHE A 53 8.75 13.62 -5.45
C PHE A 53 9.19 12.37 -4.70
N VAL A 54 9.51 12.55 -3.43
CA VAL A 54 9.64 11.48 -2.43
C VAL A 54 8.93 11.95 -1.17
N ILE A 55 7.79 11.34 -0.85
CA ILE A 55 6.97 11.74 0.31
C ILE A 55 6.73 10.59 1.27
N ILE A 56 6.59 10.91 2.55
CA ILE A 56 6.20 9.95 3.57
C ILE A 56 4.67 9.78 3.56
N GLY A 57 4.21 8.53 3.59
CA GLY A 57 2.80 8.20 3.76
C GLY A 57 2.60 6.94 4.59
N ASN A 58 1.35 6.64 4.92
CA ASN A 58 0.99 5.37 5.53
C ASN A 58 0.73 4.31 4.45
N MET A 59 1.09 3.05 4.68
CA MET A 59 0.83 1.91 3.80
C MET A 59 -0.66 1.78 3.45
N ASN A 60 -1.56 2.14 4.37
CA ASN A 60 -2.99 2.07 4.11
C ASN A 60 -3.45 3.04 3.01
N ALA A 61 -2.66 4.09 2.69
CA ALA A 61 -3.01 5.03 1.64
C ALA A 61 -3.02 4.38 0.24
N VAL A 62 -2.35 3.23 0.05
CA VAL A 62 -2.37 2.50 -1.23
C VAL A 62 -3.77 2.11 -1.69
N THR A 63 -4.72 1.87 -0.78
CA THR A 63 -6.09 1.46 -1.13
C THR A 63 -7.04 2.63 -1.33
N TYR A 64 -6.57 3.87 -1.14
CA TYR A 64 -7.40 5.05 -1.33
C TYR A 64 -7.78 5.20 -2.80
N LYS A 65 -9.02 5.64 -3.04
CA LYS A 65 -9.61 5.76 -4.39
C LYS A 65 -8.80 6.68 -5.29
N GLU A 66 -8.16 7.70 -4.72
CA GLU A 66 -7.36 8.70 -5.41
C GLU A 66 -5.90 8.26 -5.60
N VAL A 67 -5.42 7.28 -4.83
CA VAL A 67 -4.00 6.85 -4.82
C VAL A 67 -3.79 5.57 -5.62
N PHE A 68 -4.66 4.56 -5.43
CA PHE A 68 -4.51 3.26 -6.08
C PHE A 68 -4.43 3.35 -7.61
N PRO A 69 -5.25 4.16 -8.31
CA PRO A 69 -5.14 4.30 -9.76
C PRO A 69 -3.75 4.77 -10.21
N LEU A 70 -3.14 5.71 -9.49
CA LEU A 70 -1.79 6.20 -9.80
C LEU A 70 -0.74 5.09 -9.69
N ILE A 71 -0.89 4.18 -8.72
CA ILE A 71 0.01 3.02 -8.57
C ILE A 71 -0.23 2.02 -9.71
N LYS A 72 -1.49 1.66 -9.95
CA LYS A 72 -1.89 0.71 -10.99
C LYS A 72 -1.42 1.15 -12.38
N ASP A 73 -1.54 2.44 -12.67
CA ASP A 73 -1.16 3.02 -13.96
C ASP A 73 0.33 3.42 -14.01
N ASN A 74 1.13 2.99 -13.03
CA ASN A 74 2.58 3.20 -12.95
C ASN A 74 3.01 4.67 -12.94
N ILE A 75 2.16 5.57 -12.41
CA ILE A 75 2.47 6.99 -12.23
C ILE A 75 3.27 7.21 -10.94
N ILE A 76 2.99 6.41 -9.90
CA ILE A 76 3.70 6.45 -8.60
C ILE A 76 3.97 5.03 -8.09
N TRP A 77 4.95 4.88 -7.19
CA TRP A 77 5.36 3.61 -6.59
C TRP A 77 5.93 3.76 -5.18
N MET A 78 6.18 2.63 -4.52
CA MET A 78 6.85 2.57 -3.22
C MET A 78 8.35 2.86 -3.38
N GLY A 79 8.92 3.66 -2.48
CA GLY A 79 10.35 3.98 -2.50
C GLY A 79 11.26 2.82 -2.05
N CYS A 80 12.57 3.06 -2.12
CA CYS A 80 13.59 2.01 -1.92
C CYS A 80 13.71 1.43 -0.51
N THR A 81 13.24 2.14 0.52
CA THR A 81 13.44 1.78 1.94
C THR A 81 12.16 1.88 2.76
N ILE A 82 12.24 1.52 4.06
CA ILE A 82 11.12 1.52 5.01
C ILE A 82 10.07 0.44 4.70
N HIS A 83 10.48 -0.82 4.51
CA HIS A 83 9.57 -1.92 4.15
C HIS A 83 8.92 -2.64 5.34
N SER A 84 9.21 -2.21 6.56
CA SER A 84 8.69 -2.82 7.78
C SER A 84 8.84 -1.92 9.01
N GLY A 85 8.16 -2.33 10.07
CA GLY A 85 8.24 -1.70 11.39
C GLY A 85 7.44 -0.42 11.53
N ASP A 86 7.74 0.29 12.61
CA ASP A 86 7.25 1.63 12.91
C ASP A 86 8.35 2.68 12.72
N ARG A 87 7.95 3.95 12.72
CA ARG A 87 8.86 5.09 12.77
C ARG A 87 8.44 6.04 13.88
N GLU A 88 9.43 6.66 14.52
CA GLU A 88 9.22 7.64 15.58
C GLU A 88 9.06 9.04 14.99
N PHE A 89 8.02 9.74 15.42
CA PHE A 89 7.77 11.13 15.08
C PHE A 89 7.71 11.95 16.36
N GLY A 90 8.47 13.05 16.39
CA GLY A 90 8.38 14.02 17.47
C GLY A 90 7.03 14.72 17.42
N VAL A 91 6.41 14.90 18.58
CA VAL A 91 5.12 15.60 18.72
C VAL A 91 5.24 16.77 19.69
N PRO A 92 4.45 17.85 19.52
CA PRO A 92 4.40 18.94 20.48
C PRO A 92 4.02 18.47 21.89
N ASP A 93 4.39 19.23 22.91
CA ASP A 93 4.07 18.90 24.30
C ASP A 93 2.56 18.82 24.58
N THR A 94 1.77 19.56 23.80
CA THR A 94 0.31 19.57 23.85
C THR A 94 -0.34 18.37 23.16
N TYR A 95 0.42 17.56 22.42
CA TYR A 95 -0.12 16.41 21.70
C TYR A 95 -0.45 15.26 22.67
N PRO A 96 -1.66 14.68 22.59
CA PRO A 96 -2.06 13.60 23.48
C PRO A 96 -1.30 12.31 23.15
N LEU A 97 -0.66 11.71 24.15
CA LEU A 97 0.06 10.43 24.03
C LEU A 97 -0.91 9.23 24.09
N THR A 98 -1.79 9.13 23.10
CA THR A 98 -2.76 8.03 22.97
C THR A 98 -2.30 6.92 22.01
N ALA A 99 -1.15 7.09 21.38
CA ALA A 99 -0.59 6.11 20.46
C ALA A 99 -0.11 4.84 21.20
N SER A 100 -0.23 3.67 20.55
CA SER A 100 0.17 2.38 21.15
C SER A 100 1.64 2.28 21.54
N GLY A 101 2.51 3.06 20.90
CA GLY A 101 3.92 3.19 21.24
C GLY A 101 4.29 4.67 21.30
N TRP A 102 4.88 5.07 22.41
CA TRP A 102 5.38 6.42 22.63
C TRP A 102 6.58 6.37 23.56
N ARG A 103 7.39 7.44 23.55
CA ARG A 103 8.44 7.67 24.54
C ARG A 103 8.64 9.16 24.77
N ILE A 104 9.29 9.48 25.89
CA ILE A 104 9.79 10.81 26.22
C ILE A 104 11.30 10.66 26.33
N ASP A 105 12.06 11.54 25.66
CA ASP A 105 13.52 11.55 25.80
C ASP A 105 13.99 12.30 27.04
N GLU A 106 15.30 12.29 27.29
CA GLU A 106 15.94 12.93 28.45
C GLU A 106 15.70 14.45 28.53
N ASN A 107 15.37 15.09 27.40
CA ASN A 107 15.06 16.52 27.31
C ASN A 107 13.55 16.80 27.43
N GLY A 108 12.73 15.79 27.74
CA GLY A 108 11.28 15.93 27.84
C GLY A 108 10.54 15.89 26.51
N LYS A 109 11.21 15.68 25.37
CA LYS A 109 10.58 15.68 24.06
C LYS A 109 9.78 14.40 23.84
N LYS A 110 8.54 14.56 23.40
CA LYS A 110 7.58 13.48 23.18
C LYS A 110 7.69 12.90 21.78
N TYR A 111 7.61 11.57 21.68
CA TYR A 111 7.59 10.84 20.41
C TYR A 111 6.46 9.83 20.38
N ILE A 112 5.86 9.65 19.20
CA ILE A 112 4.91 8.57 18.92
C ILE A 112 5.46 7.63 17.85
N ARG A 113 5.04 6.36 17.88
CA ARG A 113 5.39 5.35 16.88
C ARG A 113 4.24 5.12 15.91
N VAL A 114 4.51 5.32 14.63
CA VAL A 114 3.54 5.11 13.55
C VAL A 114 3.95 3.88 12.74
N LYS A 115 3.07 2.88 12.69
CA LYS A 115 3.26 1.65 11.91
C LYS A 115 2.96 1.86 10.44
N GLY A 116 3.65 1.11 9.58
CA GLY A 116 3.34 1.07 8.15
C GLY A 116 3.72 2.35 7.42
N VAL A 117 4.68 3.13 7.93
CA VAL A 117 5.23 4.27 7.20
C VAL A 117 5.93 3.77 5.93
N ARG A 118 5.76 4.48 4.82
CA ARG A 118 6.36 4.19 3.51
C ARG A 118 6.78 5.46 2.80
N TRP A 119 7.78 5.32 1.94
CA TRP A 119 8.06 6.29 0.90
C TRP A 119 7.11 6.06 -0.28
N TYR A 120 6.50 7.13 -0.76
CA TYR A 120 5.80 7.20 -2.04
C TYR A 120 6.60 8.10 -2.97
N THR A 121 6.77 7.69 -4.22
CA THR A 121 7.60 8.43 -5.18
C THR A 121 7.17 8.16 -6.61
N ASN A 122 7.57 9.03 -7.52
CA ASN A 122 7.59 8.81 -8.97
C ASN A 122 9.02 8.94 -9.54
N ILE A 123 10.04 8.88 -8.67
CA ILE A 123 11.45 8.87 -9.06
C ILE A 123 11.90 7.43 -9.24
N GLU A 124 12.46 7.14 -10.41
CA GLU A 124 12.80 5.78 -10.79
C GLU A 124 13.97 5.25 -9.97
N HIS A 125 13.95 3.97 -9.64
CA HIS A 125 14.99 3.32 -8.86
C HIS A 125 15.12 1.83 -9.19
N GLY A 126 16.35 1.32 -9.20
CA GLY A 126 16.63 -0.06 -9.63
C GLY A 126 15.82 -1.15 -8.91
N ARG A 127 15.45 -0.95 -7.64
CA ARG A 127 14.63 -1.92 -6.88
C ARG A 127 13.25 -2.19 -7.51
N ARG A 128 12.68 -1.21 -8.22
CA ARG A 128 11.37 -1.33 -8.89
C ARG A 128 11.42 -2.33 -10.04
N HIS A 129 12.60 -2.51 -10.64
CA HIS A 129 12.81 -3.40 -11.77
C HIS A 129 13.49 -4.70 -11.38
N GLN A 130 13.45 -5.07 -10.09
CA GLN A 130 13.99 -6.34 -9.61
C GLN A 130 12.87 -7.38 -9.54
N PRO A 131 12.84 -8.37 -10.46
CA PRO A 131 11.87 -9.45 -10.37
C PRO A 131 12.06 -10.25 -9.09
N LEU A 132 10.95 -10.70 -8.51
CA LEU A 132 10.94 -11.62 -7.40
C LEU A 132 11.44 -13.00 -7.87
N PRO A 133 12.37 -13.64 -7.12
CA PRO A 133 12.66 -15.05 -7.30
C PRO A 133 11.51 -15.86 -6.70
N LEU A 134 10.74 -16.53 -7.56
CA LEU A 134 9.52 -17.24 -7.17
C LEU A 134 9.65 -18.74 -7.41
N MET A 135 9.04 -19.52 -6.52
CA MET A 135 8.93 -20.97 -6.65
C MET A 135 7.72 -21.34 -7.49
N THR A 136 7.69 -22.58 -8.00
CA THR A 136 6.47 -23.12 -8.63
C THR A 136 5.34 -23.25 -7.61
N LEU A 137 4.11 -23.40 -8.09
CA LEU A 137 2.94 -23.65 -7.25
C LEU A 137 3.14 -24.88 -6.36
N GLU A 138 3.62 -26.00 -6.92
CA GLU A 138 3.87 -27.24 -6.17
C GLU A 138 4.95 -27.03 -5.11
N ASP A 139 6.05 -26.37 -5.48
CA ASP A 139 7.15 -26.09 -4.56
C ASP A 139 6.72 -25.17 -3.41
N ASN A 140 5.88 -24.17 -3.68
CA ASN A 140 5.31 -23.33 -2.63
C ASN A 140 4.51 -24.18 -1.63
N LEU A 141 3.64 -25.07 -2.11
CA LEU A 141 2.83 -25.93 -1.22
C LEU A 141 3.71 -26.91 -0.43
N LYS A 142 4.83 -27.37 -0.98
CA LYS A 142 5.72 -28.35 -0.32
C LYS A 142 6.74 -27.72 0.62
N PHE A 143 7.35 -26.62 0.22
CA PHE A 143 8.55 -26.06 0.85
C PHE A 143 8.35 -24.67 1.46
N SER A 144 7.17 -24.07 1.36
CA SER A 144 6.91 -22.76 1.97
C SER A 144 7.27 -22.76 3.46
N LYS A 145 7.84 -21.63 3.92
CA LYS A 145 8.09 -21.37 5.35
C LYS A 145 6.82 -20.98 6.10
N HIS A 146 5.74 -20.66 5.38
CA HIS A 146 4.47 -20.23 5.95
C HIS A 146 3.59 -21.46 6.21
N LYS A 147 3.22 -21.67 7.47
CA LYS A 147 2.49 -22.88 7.92
C LYS A 147 1.09 -22.97 7.32
N GLU A 148 0.52 -21.81 6.99
CA GLU A 148 -0.79 -21.63 6.39
C GLU A 148 -0.84 -22.10 4.93
N LEU A 149 0.33 -22.27 4.28
CA LEU A 149 0.45 -22.81 2.92
C LEU A 149 1.13 -24.17 2.88
N LYS A 150 2.12 -24.40 3.74
CA LYS A 150 2.92 -25.62 3.72
C LYS A 150 2.07 -26.86 4.00
N GLY A 151 2.14 -27.84 3.10
CA GLY A 151 1.41 -29.10 3.19
C GLY A 151 -0.04 -29.05 2.70
N ARG A 152 -0.50 -27.89 2.19
CA ARG A 152 -1.81 -27.83 1.55
C ARG A 152 -1.80 -28.54 0.20
N SER A 153 -2.94 -29.08 -0.20
CA SER A 153 -3.13 -29.71 -1.51
C SER A 153 -3.24 -28.69 -2.64
N SER A 154 -3.68 -27.47 -2.33
CA SER A 154 -3.86 -26.37 -3.29
C SER A 154 -3.91 -25.02 -2.59
N TYR A 155 -3.79 -23.95 -3.37
CA TYR A 155 -4.14 -22.60 -2.92
C TYR A 155 -5.65 -22.47 -2.78
N ILE A 156 -6.08 -21.64 -1.82
CA ILE A 156 -7.49 -21.31 -1.65
C ILE A 156 -7.97 -20.51 -2.87
N HIS A 157 -9.13 -20.86 -3.40
CA HIS A 157 -9.82 -20.08 -4.43
C HIS A 157 -10.89 -19.19 -3.78
N TYR A 158 -11.06 -17.98 -4.29
CA TYR A 158 -12.14 -17.13 -3.82
C TYR A 158 -13.49 -17.66 -4.31
N ALA A 159 -14.50 -17.56 -3.45
CA ALA A 159 -15.85 -18.01 -3.76
C ALA A 159 -16.59 -17.04 -4.69
N ASN A 160 -16.17 -15.77 -4.72
CA ASN A 160 -16.84 -14.71 -5.48
C ASN A 160 -16.03 -14.08 -6.60
N TYR A 161 -14.85 -14.63 -6.88
CA TYR A 161 -14.00 -14.15 -7.97
C TYR A 161 -13.08 -15.27 -8.44
N ASP A 162 -12.81 -15.32 -9.75
CA ASP A 162 -11.93 -16.32 -10.35
C ASP A 162 -10.46 -15.92 -10.16
N ALA A 163 -9.96 -16.17 -8.95
CA ALA A 163 -8.58 -15.96 -8.52
C ALA A 163 -8.26 -16.80 -7.28
N ILE A 164 -6.96 -17.04 -7.05
CA ILE A 164 -6.47 -17.68 -5.82
C ILE A 164 -6.06 -16.65 -4.77
N ASP A 165 -6.19 -16.99 -3.48
CA ASP A 165 -5.59 -16.24 -2.37
C ASP A 165 -4.12 -16.62 -2.22
N VAL A 166 -3.24 -15.65 -2.42
CA VAL A 166 -1.81 -15.77 -2.18
C VAL A 166 -1.47 -14.92 -0.95
N PRO A 167 -1.45 -15.51 0.27
CA PRO A 167 -1.37 -14.73 1.50
C PRO A 167 -0.01 -14.07 1.75
N TYR A 168 1.04 -14.47 1.01
CA TYR A 168 2.40 -13.96 1.17
C TYR A 168 3.04 -13.67 -0.19
N THR A 169 3.72 -12.53 -0.31
CA THR A 169 4.41 -12.10 -1.54
C THR A 169 5.44 -13.11 -2.05
N ASP A 170 6.16 -13.77 -1.15
CA ASP A 170 7.16 -14.78 -1.51
C ASP A 170 6.56 -16.15 -1.82
N ALA A 171 5.24 -16.30 -1.71
CA ALA A 171 4.50 -17.49 -2.09
C ALA A 171 3.68 -17.28 -3.37
N ILE A 172 4.00 -16.25 -4.18
CA ILE A 172 3.42 -16.11 -5.51
C ILE A 172 3.99 -17.23 -6.40
N PRO A 173 3.16 -18.10 -6.99
CA PRO A 173 3.62 -19.16 -7.88
C PRO A 173 4.15 -18.60 -9.20
N SER A 174 5.33 -19.03 -9.65
CA SER A 174 5.96 -18.60 -10.91
C SER A 174 5.29 -19.13 -12.17
N ASN A 175 4.53 -20.23 -12.05
CA ASN A 175 3.93 -20.97 -13.16
C ASN A 175 2.38 -20.95 -13.12
N TYR A 176 1.79 -19.86 -12.64
CA TYR A 176 0.35 -19.68 -12.55
C TYR A 176 -0.07 -18.39 -13.26
N ASP A 177 -0.62 -18.53 -14.47
CA ASP A 177 -0.93 -17.39 -15.34
C ASP A 177 -2.20 -16.62 -14.96
N GLU A 178 -3.07 -17.23 -14.16
CA GLU A 178 -4.36 -16.66 -13.80
C GLU A 178 -4.25 -15.62 -12.68
N LYS A 179 -5.39 -15.00 -12.35
CA LYS A 179 -5.45 -13.90 -11.39
C LYS A 179 -5.14 -14.40 -9.96
N MET A 180 -4.41 -13.58 -9.22
CA MET A 180 -3.97 -13.87 -7.85
C MET A 180 -4.27 -12.67 -6.95
N GLY A 181 -4.85 -12.91 -5.78
CA GLY A 181 -5.00 -11.91 -4.73
C GLY A 181 -3.79 -11.92 -3.81
N VAL A 182 -2.98 -10.86 -3.85
CA VAL A 182 -1.77 -10.70 -3.02
C VAL A 182 -1.94 -9.61 -1.95
N PRO A 183 -1.17 -9.61 -0.85
CA PRO A 183 -1.27 -8.57 0.18
C PRO A 183 -0.88 -7.19 -0.37
N ILE A 184 -1.42 -6.11 0.20
CA ILE A 184 -1.06 -4.74 -0.23
C ILE A 184 0.45 -4.44 -0.11
N SER A 185 1.15 -5.10 0.83
CA SER A 185 2.60 -4.98 1.00
C SER A 185 3.40 -5.58 -0.15
N PHE A 186 2.77 -6.31 -1.08
CA PHE A 186 3.37 -6.69 -2.36
C PHE A 186 3.94 -5.48 -3.11
N LEU A 187 3.30 -4.31 -2.99
CA LEU A 187 3.73 -3.07 -3.66
C LEU A 187 5.14 -2.62 -3.24
N ASP A 188 5.64 -3.03 -2.07
CA ASP A 188 7.04 -2.79 -1.64
C ASP A 188 8.08 -3.51 -2.53
N LYS A 189 7.62 -4.48 -3.32
CA LYS A 189 8.44 -5.33 -4.20
C LYS A 189 7.84 -5.49 -5.60
N TYR A 190 6.88 -4.65 -5.96
CA TYR A 190 6.21 -4.73 -7.25
C TYR A 190 7.18 -4.39 -8.38
N CYS A 191 7.29 -5.33 -9.32
CA CYS A 191 8.06 -5.19 -10.55
C CYS A 191 7.11 -5.13 -11.76
N PRO A 192 7.01 -3.99 -12.47
CA PRO A 192 6.07 -3.81 -13.57
C PRO A 192 6.44 -4.60 -14.84
N GLU A 193 7.66 -5.14 -14.90
CA GLU A 193 8.09 -6.09 -15.92
C GLU A 193 7.64 -7.53 -15.59
N GLN A 194 7.46 -7.86 -14.31
CA GLN A 194 7.08 -9.21 -13.88
C GLN A 194 5.56 -9.37 -13.73
N PHE A 195 4.85 -8.32 -13.29
CA PHE A 195 3.44 -8.40 -12.94
C PHE A 195 2.62 -7.27 -13.55
N GLU A 196 1.36 -7.57 -13.79
CA GLU A 196 0.32 -6.60 -14.09
C GLU A 196 -0.62 -6.45 -12.90
N ILE A 197 -0.89 -5.21 -12.48
CA ILE A 197 -1.91 -4.91 -11.46
C ILE A 197 -3.27 -4.82 -12.14
N ILE A 198 -4.18 -5.71 -11.74
CA ILE A 198 -5.55 -5.75 -12.24
C ILE A 198 -6.41 -4.74 -11.48
N GLY A 199 -6.33 -4.74 -10.15
CA GLY A 199 -7.12 -3.83 -9.33
C GLY A 199 -7.08 -4.12 -7.83
N GLN A 200 -7.75 -3.27 -7.04
CA GLN A 200 -7.94 -3.51 -5.60
C GLN A 200 -9.35 -4.00 -5.29
N THR A 201 -9.49 -4.82 -4.25
CA THR A 201 -10.74 -5.52 -3.94
C THR A 201 -11.42 -4.93 -2.71
N GLN A 202 -11.59 -3.60 -2.69
CA GLN A 202 -12.22 -2.88 -1.58
C GLN A 202 -13.41 -2.06 -2.08
N GLY A 203 -14.58 -2.31 -1.48
CA GLY A 203 -15.79 -1.53 -1.72
C GLY A 203 -16.13 -1.42 -3.20
N ASP A 204 -16.39 -0.20 -3.67
CA ASP A 204 -16.80 0.03 -5.06
C ASP A 204 -15.72 -0.35 -6.08
N SER A 205 -14.44 -0.30 -5.72
CA SER A 205 -13.35 -0.77 -6.59
C SER A 205 -13.47 -2.27 -6.84
N GLY A 206 -13.78 -3.06 -5.82
CA GLY A 206 -14.00 -4.50 -5.98
C GLY A 206 -15.25 -4.80 -6.81
N LYS A 207 -16.34 -4.03 -6.62
CA LYS A 207 -17.54 -4.16 -7.45
C LYS A 207 -17.25 -3.87 -8.92
N ALA A 208 -16.47 -2.82 -9.21
CA ALA A 208 -16.08 -2.45 -10.56
C ALA A 208 -15.21 -3.51 -11.26
N LEU A 209 -14.49 -4.33 -10.49
CA LEU A 209 -13.74 -5.48 -11.00
C LEU A 209 -14.63 -6.71 -11.30
N GLY A 210 -15.93 -6.65 -10.99
CA GLY A 210 -16.86 -7.75 -11.21
C GLY A 210 -16.88 -8.78 -10.08
N LEU A 211 -16.44 -8.43 -8.87
CA LEU A 211 -16.59 -9.32 -7.71
C LEU A 211 -18.08 -9.58 -7.47
N LYS A 212 -18.45 -10.86 -7.42
CA LYS A 212 -19.84 -11.25 -7.16
C LYS A 212 -20.22 -10.86 -5.71
N PRO A 213 -21.45 -10.40 -5.48
CA PRO A 213 -21.94 -10.20 -4.12
C PRO A 213 -21.96 -11.53 -3.37
N PHE A 214 -21.78 -11.48 -2.05
CA PHE A 214 -21.90 -12.67 -1.21
C PHE A 214 -23.38 -12.93 -0.88
N ASP A 215 -23.75 -14.19 -0.67
CA ASP A 215 -25.09 -14.55 -0.21
C ASP A 215 -25.35 -13.95 1.19
N ARG A 216 -26.47 -13.24 1.36
CA ARG A 216 -26.79 -12.55 2.61
C ARG A 216 -26.92 -13.50 3.80
N GLU A 217 -27.26 -14.77 3.58
CA GLU A 217 -27.32 -15.79 4.63
C GLU A 217 -25.93 -16.05 5.25
N LEU A 218 -24.86 -15.94 4.47
CA LEU A 218 -23.48 -16.08 4.93
C LEU A 218 -23.10 -15.02 5.98
N LYS A 219 -23.82 -13.89 6.05
CA LYS A 219 -23.59 -12.85 7.05
C LYS A 219 -23.90 -13.31 8.48
N LYS A 220 -24.75 -14.34 8.62
CA LYS A 220 -25.04 -14.97 9.91
C LYS A 220 -23.82 -15.73 10.45
N LEU A 221 -23.02 -16.30 9.54
CA LEU A 221 -21.78 -17.02 9.86
C LEU A 221 -20.58 -16.08 10.02
N ASN A 222 -20.49 -15.04 9.17
CA ASN A 222 -19.45 -14.03 9.28
C ASN A 222 -19.99 -12.61 9.07
N LYS A 223 -20.13 -11.87 10.16
CA LYS A 223 -20.67 -10.49 10.16
C LYS A 223 -19.73 -9.47 9.48
N SER A 224 -18.48 -9.83 9.19
CA SER A 224 -17.49 -8.93 8.59
C SER A 224 -17.55 -8.84 7.06
N LEU A 225 -18.34 -9.71 6.40
CA LEU A 225 -18.52 -9.71 4.95
C LEU A 225 -19.13 -8.39 4.46
N ARG A 226 -18.58 -7.87 3.36
CA ARG A 226 -19.07 -6.68 2.67
C ARG A 226 -18.98 -6.93 1.17
N ASP A 227 -19.91 -6.37 0.40
CA ASP A 227 -19.84 -6.43 -1.05
C ASP A 227 -18.61 -5.68 -1.56
N GLY A 228 -18.07 -6.13 -2.69
CA GLY A 228 -16.85 -5.57 -3.25
C GLY A 228 -15.58 -5.95 -2.49
N GLN A 229 -15.63 -6.99 -1.66
CA GLN A 229 -14.48 -7.62 -1.03
C GLN A 229 -14.44 -9.11 -1.38
N LEU A 230 -13.24 -9.65 -1.47
CA LEU A 230 -13.04 -11.09 -1.69
C LEU A 230 -13.44 -11.86 -0.44
N TYR A 231 -13.94 -13.08 -0.64
CA TYR A 231 -14.09 -14.07 0.41
C TYR A 231 -13.87 -15.48 -0.15
N TYR A 232 -13.58 -16.42 0.73
CA TYR A 232 -13.47 -17.84 0.40
C TYR A 232 -14.21 -18.68 1.43
N MET A 233 -14.43 -19.96 1.14
CA MET A 233 -15.07 -20.88 2.07
C MET A 233 -14.00 -21.76 2.72
N GLU A 234 -14.05 -21.89 4.04
CA GLU A 234 -13.19 -22.79 4.81
C GLU A 234 -14.08 -23.54 5.80
N ASP A 235 -14.14 -24.87 5.65
CA ASP A 235 -15.02 -25.76 6.44
C ASP A 235 -16.49 -25.32 6.50
N GLY A 236 -17.02 -24.84 5.37
CA GLY A 236 -18.39 -24.34 5.25
C GLY A 236 -18.61 -22.94 5.84
N ILE A 237 -17.57 -22.30 6.40
CA ILE A 237 -17.63 -20.96 6.97
C ILE A 237 -17.01 -19.95 5.98
N PRO A 238 -17.70 -18.84 5.66
CA PRO A 238 -17.15 -17.79 4.82
C PRO A 238 -16.07 -17.01 5.56
N GLN A 239 -14.86 -17.03 5.02
CA GLN A 239 -13.70 -16.30 5.55
C GLN A 239 -13.35 -15.12 4.66
N LYS A 240 -12.86 -14.06 5.29
CA LYS A 240 -12.48 -12.82 4.63
C LYS A 240 -10.97 -12.61 4.78
N PRO A 241 -10.21 -12.56 3.67
CA PRO A 241 -8.80 -12.20 3.74
C PRO A 241 -8.64 -10.73 4.14
N TYR A 242 -7.44 -10.38 4.61
CA TYR A 242 -7.01 -8.98 4.62
C TYR A 242 -7.08 -8.38 3.21
N ALA A 243 -7.05 -7.05 3.11
CA ALA A 243 -7.11 -6.36 1.82
C ALA A 243 -6.11 -6.94 0.81
N ARG A 244 -6.61 -7.25 -0.39
CA ARG A 244 -5.84 -7.81 -1.49
C ARG A 244 -5.77 -6.85 -2.68
N ILE A 245 -4.68 -6.98 -3.42
CA ILE A 245 -4.51 -6.47 -4.77
C ILE A 245 -4.57 -7.67 -5.70
N LEU A 246 -5.38 -7.57 -6.75
CA LEU A 246 -5.42 -8.57 -7.81
C LEU A 246 -4.29 -8.28 -8.79
N ILE A 247 -3.46 -9.29 -9.05
CA ILE A 247 -2.37 -9.25 -10.01
C ILE A 247 -2.43 -10.48 -10.93
N ARG A 248 -1.65 -10.43 -12.01
CA ARG A 248 -1.26 -11.60 -12.81
C ARG A 248 0.18 -11.45 -13.26
N HIS A 249 0.83 -12.54 -13.67
CA HIS A 249 2.12 -12.44 -14.35
C HIS A 249 1.96 -11.70 -15.67
N LYS A 250 2.98 -10.90 -16.00
CA LYS A 250 3.07 -10.23 -17.29
C LYS A 250 3.68 -11.22 -18.29
N LYS A 251 2.99 -11.40 -19.42
CA LYS A 251 3.46 -12.22 -20.55
C LYS A 251 4.31 -11.39 -21.50
#